data_AF-A0A2J8AEQ3-F1
#
_entry.id   AF-A0A2J8AEQ3-F1
#
_cell.length_a   1.000
_cell.length_b   1.000
_cell.length_c   1.000
_cell.angle_alpha   90.00
_cell.angle_beta   90.00
_cell.angle_gamma   90.00
#
_symmetry.space_group_name_H-M   'P 1'
#
loop_
_entity.id
_entity.type
_entity.pdbx_description
1 polymer ?
#
loop_
_entity_poly.entity_id
_entity_poly.type
_entity_poly.pdbx_seq_one_letter_code
_entity_poly.pdbx_strand_id
1 'polypeptide(L)'
;MTKGCKRFQDVMRMNLNSSEPEDFINRFGSKINMDPEMRELCKTVMKKADEIGALSENTPPSIAAGIMYLIIMTCKLNVSKQTLSEVCGISQVTICKCYKKLHVNRGKILPKEIIMKYGII
;
A
#
# COMPACT_ATOMS: atom_id res chain seq x y z
N MET A 1 25.19 -2.23 41.88
CA MET A 1 24.43 -1.25 41.09
C MET A 1 23.89 -1.93 39.83
N THR A 2 22.56 -2.11 39.82
CA THR A 2 21.59 -2.35 38.74
C THR A 2 21.96 -3.18 37.49
N LYS A 3 21.80 -4.51 37.60
CA LYS A 3 21.58 -5.46 36.48
C LYS A 3 20.17 -5.29 35.88
N GLY A 4 19.85 -4.11 35.38
CA GLY A 4 18.47 -3.68 35.10
C GLY A 4 18.09 -3.33 33.66
N CYS A 5 18.98 -3.46 32.67
CA CYS A 5 18.70 -2.92 31.32
C CYS A 5 18.71 -3.95 30.17
N LYS A 6 18.68 -5.26 30.44
CA LYS A 6 18.69 -6.29 29.37
C LYS A 6 17.40 -7.12 29.22
N ARG A 7 16.34 -6.84 30.00
CA ARG A 7 15.09 -7.64 29.96
C ARG A 7 13.81 -6.88 29.57
N PHE A 8 13.89 -5.58 29.32
CA PHE A 8 12.71 -4.79 28.95
C PHE A 8 12.48 -4.64 27.44
N GLN A 9 13.45 -5.02 26.59
CA GLN A 9 13.29 -5.00 25.13
C GLN A 9 12.58 -6.25 24.55
N ASP A 10 12.45 -7.34 25.31
CA ASP A 10 11.76 -8.56 24.82
C ASP A 10 10.24 -8.54 25.01
N VAL A 11 9.72 -7.83 26.02
CA VAL A 11 8.26 -7.67 26.23
C VAL A 11 7.70 -6.52 25.39
N MET A 12 8.54 -5.54 25.05
CA MET A 12 8.26 -4.51 24.05
C MET A 12 9.04 -4.78 22.76
N ARG A 13 8.98 -6.01 22.24
CA ARG A 13 9.01 -6.21 20.78
C ARG A 13 7.72 -5.63 20.17
N MET A 14 7.43 -4.36 20.47
CA MET A 14 6.81 -3.49 19.48
C MET A 14 7.81 -3.51 18.33
N ASN A 15 7.49 -4.33 17.32
CA ASN A 15 8.15 -4.34 16.04
C ASN A 15 8.14 -2.89 15.51
N LEU A 16 9.15 -2.12 15.91
CA LEU A 16 9.71 -0.98 15.18
C LEU A 16 10.46 -1.55 13.97
N ASN A 17 9.83 -2.50 13.27
CA ASN A 17 10.31 -2.95 11.98
C ASN A 17 10.06 -1.75 11.08
N SER A 18 11.14 -1.22 10.53
CA SER A 18 11.19 -0.24 9.45
C SER A 18 9.85 -0.21 8.71
N SER A 19 9.14 0.91 8.77
CA SER A 19 7.76 1.01 8.26
C SER A 19 7.74 0.93 6.74
N GLU A 20 7.90 -0.29 6.22
CA GLU A 20 7.85 -0.61 4.80
C GLU A 20 6.43 -0.34 4.28
N PRO A 21 6.29 0.07 3.00
CA PRO A 21 4.97 0.30 2.44
C PRO A 21 4.07 -0.95 2.48
N GLU A 22 4.64 -2.16 2.52
CA GLU A 22 3.90 -3.42 2.70
C GLU A 22 3.16 -3.51 4.04
N ASP A 23 3.76 -3.04 5.13
CA ASP A 23 3.13 -3.04 6.45
C ASP A 23 1.90 -2.11 6.46
N PHE A 24 2.04 -0.95 5.82
CA PHE A 24 0.94 0.00 5.64
C PHE A 24 -0.20 -0.60 4.80
N ILE A 25 0.09 -1.29 3.70
CA ILE A 25 -0.92 -1.97 2.87
C ILE A 25 -1.72 -2.98 3.73
N ASN A 26 -1.04 -3.78 4.56
CA ASN A 26 -1.72 -4.75 5.42
C ASN A 26 -2.61 -4.06 6.47
N ARG A 27 -2.11 -3.00 7.11
CA ARG A 27 -2.86 -2.23 8.12
C ARG A 27 -4.08 -1.54 7.52
N PHE A 28 -3.88 -0.80 6.43
CA PHE A 28 -4.95 -0.07 5.75
C PHE A 28 -5.96 -1.03 5.13
N GLY A 29 -5.48 -2.09 4.47
CA GLY A 29 -6.33 -3.12 3.87
C GLY A 29 -7.22 -3.80 4.92
N SER A 30 -6.70 -4.07 6.11
CA SER A 30 -7.50 -4.64 7.20
C SER A 30 -8.58 -3.68 7.69
N LYS A 31 -8.30 -2.36 7.73
CA LYS A 31 -9.30 -1.34 8.14
C LYS A 31 -10.45 -1.18 7.14
N ILE A 32 -10.20 -1.34 5.85
CA ILE A 32 -11.25 -1.27 4.80
C ILE A 32 -11.83 -2.66 4.46
N ASN A 33 -11.48 -3.69 5.23
CA ASN A 33 -11.88 -5.08 5.02
C ASN A 33 -11.59 -5.58 3.58
N MET A 34 -10.41 -5.20 3.06
CA MET A 34 -9.95 -5.62 1.73
C MET A 34 -9.56 -7.10 1.75
N ASP A 35 -9.99 -7.80 0.71
CA ASP A 35 -9.73 -9.22 0.54
C ASP A 35 -8.20 -9.53 0.60
N PRO A 36 -7.79 -10.63 1.25
CA PRO A 36 -6.39 -11.04 1.29
C PRO A 36 -5.73 -11.13 -0.10
N GLU A 37 -6.45 -11.60 -1.12
CA GLU A 37 -5.96 -11.70 -2.50
C GLU A 37 -5.60 -10.31 -3.04
N MET A 38 -6.46 -9.32 -2.78
CA MET A 38 -6.24 -7.93 -3.20
C MET A 38 -5.08 -7.27 -2.47
N ARG A 39 -4.83 -7.63 -1.20
CA ARG A 39 -3.68 -7.16 -0.44
C ARG A 39 -2.36 -7.73 -1.00
N GLU A 40 -2.34 -9.01 -1.34
CA GLU A 40 -1.18 -9.64 -1.97
C GLU A 40 -0.89 -9.04 -3.36
N LEU A 41 -1.97 -8.76 -4.10
CA LEU A 41 -1.89 -8.03 -5.37
C LEU A 41 -1.27 -6.64 -5.17
N CYS A 42 -1.70 -5.88 -4.17
CA CYS A 42 -1.11 -4.57 -3.86
C CYS A 42 0.40 -4.66 -3.63
N LYS A 43 0.87 -5.65 -2.85
CA LYS A 43 2.31 -5.84 -2.61
C LYS A 43 3.07 -6.20 -3.88
N THR A 44 2.49 -7.04 -4.75
CA THR A 44 3.10 -7.41 -6.04
C THR A 44 3.24 -6.18 -6.93
N VAL A 45 2.19 -5.36 -7.01
CA VAL A 45 2.21 -4.09 -7.78
C VAL A 45 3.19 -3.09 -7.18
N MET A 46 3.30 -3.05 -5.85
CA MET A 46 4.28 -2.22 -5.14
C MET A 46 5.70 -2.58 -5.53
N LYS A 47 6.07 -3.86 -5.47
CA LYS A 47 7.42 -4.32 -5.85
C LYS A 47 7.75 -3.95 -7.29
N LYS A 48 6.82 -4.18 -8.23
CA LYS A 48 7.00 -3.78 -9.63
C LYS A 48 7.10 -2.27 -9.82
N ALA A 49 6.34 -1.49 -9.04
CA ALA A 49 6.39 -0.03 -9.09
C ALA A 49 7.71 0.51 -8.52
N ASP A 50 8.28 -0.17 -7.52
CA ASP A 50 9.59 0.10 -6.95
C ASP A 50 10.71 -0.17 -7.98
N GLU A 51 10.65 -1.32 -8.67
CA GLU A 51 11.62 -1.72 -9.70
C GLU A 51 11.72 -0.72 -10.86
N ILE A 52 10.62 -0.06 -11.23
CA ILE A 52 10.61 0.97 -12.29
C ILE A 52 10.88 2.38 -11.76
N GLY A 53 11.15 2.55 -10.46
CA GLY A 53 11.39 3.85 -9.83
C GLY A 53 10.17 4.77 -9.79
N ALA A 54 8.95 4.24 -9.90
CA ALA A 54 7.72 5.06 -9.86
C ALA A 54 7.36 5.55 -8.45
N LEU A 55 8.01 5.00 -7.42
CA LEU A 55 7.73 5.24 -6.00
C LEU A 55 8.69 6.24 -5.34
N SER A 56 9.84 6.54 -5.93
CA SER A 56 10.97 7.26 -5.29
C SER A 56 10.65 8.66 -4.74
N GLU A 57 9.59 9.30 -5.21
CA GLU A 57 9.23 10.66 -4.76
C GLU A 57 8.21 10.71 -3.61
N ASN A 58 7.71 9.56 -3.15
CA ASN A 58 6.61 9.51 -2.19
C ASN A 58 7.01 8.78 -0.90
N THR A 59 6.41 9.17 0.22
CA THR A 59 6.63 8.48 1.49
C THR A 59 5.96 7.08 1.50
N PRO A 60 6.48 6.10 2.26
CA PRO A 60 5.89 4.75 2.37
C PRO A 60 4.37 4.70 2.59
N PRO A 61 3.76 5.50 3.48
CA PRO A 61 2.31 5.51 3.63
C PRO A 61 1.59 6.06 2.39
N SER A 62 2.16 7.07 1.71
CA SER A 62 1.59 7.66 0.48
C SER A 62 1.61 6.67 -0.68
N ILE A 63 2.72 5.93 -0.80
CA ILE A 63 2.88 4.82 -1.75
C ILE A 63 1.79 3.77 -1.51
N ALA A 64 1.66 3.29 -0.28
CA ALA A 64 0.67 2.28 0.09
C ALA A 64 -0.76 2.73 -0.25
N ALA A 65 -1.14 3.97 0.11
CA ALA A 65 -2.46 4.51 -0.21
C ALA A 65 -2.68 4.66 -1.72
N GLY A 66 -1.67 5.08 -2.47
CA GLY A 66 -1.75 5.20 -3.93
C GLY A 66 -1.97 3.86 -4.63
N ILE A 67 -1.25 2.82 -4.20
CA ILE A 67 -1.35 1.46 -4.76
C ILE A 67 -2.69 0.83 -4.40
N MET A 68 -3.11 0.94 -3.14
CA MET A 68 -4.43 0.47 -2.72
C MET A 68 -5.55 1.15 -3.51
N TYR A 69 -5.45 2.47 -3.72
CA TYR A 69 -6.41 3.19 -4.53
C TYR A 69 -6.42 2.71 -5.99
N LEU A 70 -5.26 2.42 -6.57
CA LEU A 70 -5.16 1.83 -7.91
C LEU A 70 -5.91 0.48 -7.96
N ILE A 71 -5.68 -0.41 -7.01
CA ILE A 71 -6.36 -1.71 -6.96
C ILE A 71 -7.86 -1.55 -6.71
N ILE A 72 -8.29 -0.68 -5.80
CA ILE A 72 -9.71 -0.38 -5.56
C ILE A 72 -10.39 0.07 -6.86
N MET A 73 -9.75 0.98 -7.60
CA MET A 73 -10.27 1.50 -8.87
C MET A 73 -10.28 0.44 -9.98
N THR A 74 -9.21 -0.35 -10.09
CA THR A 74 -9.09 -1.45 -11.06
C THR A 74 -10.10 -2.56 -10.79
N CYS A 75 -10.23 -2.95 -9.52
CA CYS A 75 -11.12 -4.02 -9.10
C CYS A 75 -12.57 -3.56 -8.87
N LYS A 76 -12.86 -2.26 -9.07
CA LYS A 76 -14.16 -1.62 -8.83
C LYS A 76 -14.71 -1.94 -7.43
N LEU A 77 -13.84 -1.90 -6.42
CA LEU A 77 -14.26 -2.13 -5.03
C LEU A 77 -15.13 -0.97 -4.54
N ASN A 78 -16.07 -1.27 -3.64
CA ASN A 78 -17.00 -0.28 -3.07
C ASN A 78 -16.35 0.59 -1.96
N VAL A 79 -15.10 1.01 -2.17
CA VAL A 79 -14.33 1.81 -1.22
C VAL A 79 -14.11 3.19 -1.82
N SER A 80 -14.56 4.23 -1.12
CA SER A 80 -14.42 5.61 -1.58
C SER A 80 -13.00 6.13 -1.32
N LYS A 81 -12.55 7.08 -2.15
CA LYS A 81 -11.30 7.84 -1.92
C LYS A 81 -11.28 8.53 -0.56
N GLN A 82 -12.45 8.95 -0.05
CA GLN A 82 -12.58 9.62 1.24
C GLN A 82 -12.30 8.65 2.37
N THR A 83 -12.94 7.48 2.34
CA THR A 83 -12.69 6.40 3.31
C THR A 83 -11.22 6.01 3.34
N LEU A 84 -10.58 5.87 2.17
CA LEU A 84 -9.16 5.55 2.11
C LEU A 84 -8.30 6.69 2.67
N SER A 85 -8.64 7.95 2.38
CA SER A 85 -7.96 9.13 2.92
C SER A 85 -8.02 9.19 4.44
N GLU A 86 -9.19 8.90 5.03
CA GLU A 86 -9.43 8.86 6.47
C GLU A 86 -8.68 7.69 7.13
N VAL A 87 -8.71 6.50 6.53
CA VAL A 87 -8.05 5.29 7.03
C VAL A 87 -6.53 5.41 7.02
N CYS A 88 -5.98 5.97 5.93
CA CYS A 88 -4.54 6.15 5.74
C CYS A 88 -4.00 7.41 6.44
N GLY A 89 -4.86 8.38 6.76
CA GLY A 89 -4.45 9.69 7.27
C GLY A 89 -3.72 10.53 6.22
N ILE A 90 -4.04 10.36 4.94
CA ILE A 90 -3.34 10.99 3.81
C ILE A 90 -4.33 11.81 3.00
N SER A 91 -3.96 13.03 2.65
CA SER A 91 -4.80 13.92 1.85
C SER A 91 -5.18 13.31 0.51
N GLN A 92 -6.44 13.49 0.10
CA GLN A 92 -6.95 12.99 -1.18
C GLN A 92 -6.11 13.46 -2.39
N VAL A 93 -5.56 14.67 -2.34
CA VAL A 93 -4.66 15.21 -3.38
C VAL A 93 -3.37 14.40 -3.52
N THR A 94 -2.82 13.90 -2.42
CA THR A 94 -1.59 13.08 -2.41
C THR A 94 -1.86 11.69 -2.95
N ILE A 95 -2.98 11.07 -2.54
CA ILE A 95 -3.44 9.79 -3.08
C ILE A 95 -3.64 9.90 -4.59
N CYS A 96 -4.29 10.98 -5.05
CA CYS A 96 -4.53 11.22 -6.48
C CYS A 96 -3.23 11.44 -7.26
N LYS A 97 -2.25 12.14 -6.70
CA LYS A 97 -0.90 12.31 -7.29
C LYS A 97 -0.18 10.97 -7.45
N CYS A 98 -0.14 10.15 -6.40
CA CYS A 98 0.47 8.81 -6.44
C CYS A 98 -0.24 7.91 -7.45
N TYR A 99 -1.58 7.89 -7.39
CA TYR A 99 -2.42 7.14 -8.33
C TYR A 99 -2.14 7.51 -9.78
N LYS A 100 -2.08 8.80 -10.14
CA LYS A 100 -1.82 9.21 -11.52
C LYS A 100 -0.50 8.66 -12.05
N LYS A 101 0.58 8.72 -11.25
CA LYS A 101 1.89 8.16 -11.62
C LYS A 101 1.83 6.65 -11.83
N LEU A 102 1.19 5.93 -10.91
CA LEU A 102 1.01 4.48 -11.01
C LEU A 102 0.11 4.09 -12.19
N HIS A 103 -0.93 4.88 -12.45
CA HIS A 103 -1.91 4.65 -13.50
C HIS A 103 -1.30 4.76 -14.91
N VAL A 104 -0.39 5.72 -15.11
CA VAL A 104 0.37 5.84 -16.37
C VAL A 104 1.20 4.58 -16.62
N ASN A 105 1.79 4.01 -15.56
CA ASN A 105 2.62 2.82 -15.64
C ASN A 105 1.85 1.50 -15.40
N ARG A 106 0.52 1.54 -15.30
CA ARG A 106 -0.32 0.39 -14.91
C ARG A 106 -0.10 -0.84 -15.78
N GLY A 107 0.15 -0.65 -17.08
CA GLY A 107 0.41 -1.76 -18.01
C GLY A 107 1.71 -2.53 -17.73
N LYS A 108 2.67 -1.91 -17.02
CA LYS A 108 3.95 -2.54 -16.63
C LYS A 108 3.91 -3.09 -15.20
N ILE A 109 3.22 -2.40 -14.29
CA ILE A 109 3.19 -2.77 -12.86
C ILE A 109 2.05 -3.74 -12.51
N LEU A 110 0.95 -3.77 -13.27
CA LEU A 110 -0.14 -4.72 -13.00
C LEU A 110 0.24 -6.13 -13.49
N PRO A 111 -0.11 -7.19 -12.75
CA PRO A 111 0.02 -8.55 -13.23
C PRO A 111 -0.96 -8.84 -14.38
N LYS A 112 -0.53 -9.73 -15.29
CA LYS A 112 -1.29 -10.10 -16.50
C LYS A 112 -2.69 -10.64 -16.17
N GLU A 113 -2.83 -11.33 -15.05
CA GLU A 113 -4.10 -11.88 -14.58
C GLU A 113 -5.15 -10.80 -14.35
N ILE A 114 -4.77 -9.67 -13.72
CA ILE A 114 -5.69 -8.55 -13.46
C ILE A 114 -5.98 -7.77 -14.73
N ILE A 115 -4.98 -7.62 -15.60
CA ILE A 115 -5.13 -7.02 -16.92
C ILE A 115 -6.18 -7.79 -17.74
N MET A 116 -6.09 -9.13 -17.77
CA MET A 116 -7.05 -9.99 -18.46
C MET A 116 -8.43 -10.00 -17.79
N LYS A 117 -8.48 -10.12 -16.44
CA LYS A 117 -9.72 -10.19 -15.66
C LYS A 117 -10.57 -8.93 -15.76
N TYR A 118 -9.93 -7.76 -15.85
CA TYR A 118 -10.61 -6.46 -15.89
C TYR A 118 -10.55 -5.76 -17.25
N GLY A 119 -10.02 -6.42 -18.29
CA GLY A 119 -9.94 -5.87 -19.65
C GLY A 119 -9.14 -4.57 -19.72
N ILE A 120 -8.02 -4.49 -19.01
CA ILE A 120 -7.15 -3.30 -19.00
C ILE A 120 -6.13 -3.41 -20.13
N ILE A 121 -6.57 -3.41 -21.38
CA ILE A 121 -5.83 -3.10 -22.64
C ILE A 121 -6.84 -3.21 -23.79
#